data_AF-A0A370XBV2-F1
#
_entry.id   AF-A0A370XBV2-F1
#
_cell.length_a   1.000
_cell.length_b   1.000
_cell.length_c   1.000
_cell.angle_alpha   90.00
_cell.angle_beta   90.00
_cell.angle_gamma   90.00
#
_symmetry.space_group_name_H-M   'P 1'
#
loop_
_entity.id
_entity.type
_entity.pdbx_description
1 polymer ?
#
loop_
_entity_poly.entity_id
_entity_poly.type
_entity_poly.pdbx_seq_one_letter_code
_entity_poly.pdbx_strand_id
1 'polypeptide(L)'
;MRIGLVLLAIVLVLAGVWWGERHPKGGLELSQAPVWAALQTIEAQHRGDTALHVPVLLTNAVDGKDDVVGLRSDSARFPYVWIVLTENAGANGIYALPHDATFSLACSDVRSLQSRTKVDPVVVSALQAHCRGSR
;
A
#
# COMPACT_ATOMS: atom_id res chain seq x y z
N MET A 1 -25.61 46.07 -6.30
CA MET A 1 -24.23 45.62 -5.99
C MET A 1 -24.19 44.42 -5.03
N ARG A 2 -25.09 43.42 -5.18
CA ARG A 2 -25.15 42.21 -4.33
C ARG A 2 -25.00 40.90 -5.11
N ILE A 3 -25.35 40.89 -6.39
CA ILE A 3 -25.29 39.71 -7.28
C ILE A 3 -23.84 39.30 -7.58
N GLY A 4 -22.93 40.26 -7.77
CA GLY A 4 -21.51 39.96 -8.06
C GLY A 4 -20.79 39.26 -6.91
N LEU A 5 -21.19 39.52 -5.66
CA LEU A 5 -20.59 38.93 -4.47
C LEU A 5 -21.02 37.45 -4.29
N VAL A 6 -22.26 37.14 -4.66
CA VAL A 6 -22.78 35.77 -4.63
C VAL A 6 -22.12 34.89 -5.70
N LEU A 7 -21.94 35.42 -6.91
CA LEU A 7 -21.27 34.68 -7.99
C LEU A 7 -19.79 34.40 -7.67
N LEU A 8 -19.08 35.37 -7.06
CA LEU A 8 -17.70 35.17 -6.63
C LEU A 8 -17.58 34.06 -5.57
N ALA A 9 -18.50 34.04 -4.60
CA ALA A 9 -18.53 33.01 -3.56
C ALA A 9 -18.77 31.61 -4.15
N ILE A 10 -19.67 31.48 -5.13
CA ILE A 10 -19.95 30.20 -5.79
C ILE A 10 -18.73 29.70 -6.56
N VAL A 11 -18.04 30.58 -7.30
CA VAL A 11 -16.83 30.23 -8.04
C VAL A 11 -15.72 29.74 -7.11
N LEU A 12 -15.53 30.40 -5.96
CA LEU A 12 -14.52 29.99 -4.98
C LEU A 12 -14.83 28.63 -4.34
N VAL A 13 -16.11 28.35 -4.04
CA VAL A 13 -16.52 27.03 -3.51
C VAL A 13 -16.31 25.93 -4.54
N LEU A 14 -16.70 26.16 -5.80
CA LEU A 14 -16.51 25.18 -6.87
C LEU A 14 -15.03 24.94 -7.18
N ALA A 15 -14.21 26.00 -7.16
CA ALA A 15 -12.76 25.87 -7.32
C ALA A 15 -12.14 25.07 -6.16
N GLY A 16 -12.57 25.30 -4.91
CA GLY A 16 -12.09 24.56 -3.75
C GLY A 16 -12.43 23.07 -3.79
N VAL A 17 -13.66 22.72 -4.18
CA VAL A 17 -14.09 21.31 -4.35
C VAL A 17 -13.29 20.63 -5.46
N TRP A 18 -13.14 21.31 -6.61
CA TRP A 18 -12.39 20.78 -7.75
C TRP A 18 -10.89 20.61 -7.45
N TRP A 19 -10.31 21.50 -6.65
CA TRP A 19 -8.92 21.39 -6.21
C TRP A 19 -8.73 20.26 -5.20
N GLY A 20 -9.67 20.08 -4.26
CA GLY A 20 -9.63 19.03 -3.25
C GLY A 20 -9.72 17.61 -3.80
N GLU A 21 -10.43 17.42 -4.92
CA GLU A 21 -10.57 16.11 -5.58
C GLU A 21 -9.37 15.75 -6.46
N ARG A 22 -8.59 16.73 -6.94
CA ARG A 22 -7.47 16.50 -7.87
C ARG A 22 -6.11 16.33 -7.24
N HIS A 23 -5.95 16.73 -5.98
CA HIS A 23 -4.73 16.43 -5.26
C HIS A 23 -4.92 15.10 -4.52
N PRO A 24 -4.28 14.00 -4.95
CA PRO A 24 -4.26 12.80 -4.13
C PRO A 24 -3.73 13.21 -2.77
N LYS A 25 -4.36 12.69 -1.71
CA LYS A 25 -3.91 12.81 -0.33
C LYS A 25 -2.55 12.11 -0.21
N GLY A 26 -1.49 12.71 -0.75
CA GLY A 26 -0.12 12.43 -0.37
C GLY A 26 -0.01 12.91 1.06
N GLY A 27 -0.39 12.05 2.00
CA GLY A 27 -0.27 12.32 3.42
C GLY A 27 1.15 12.82 3.68
N LEU A 28 1.25 13.98 4.33
CA LEU A 28 2.49 14.51 4.86
C LEU A 28 3.29 13.35 5.48
N GLU A 29 4.58 13.21 5.16
CA GLU A 29 5.38 12.01 5.48
C GLU A 29 5.27 11.54 6.95
N LEU A 30 4.94 12.45 7.87
CA LEU A 30 4.66 12.17 9.27
C LEU A 30 3.46 11.25 9.51
N SER A 31 2.40 11.30 8.69
CA SER A 31 1.24 10.40 8.86
C SER A 31 1.54 8.96 8.43
N GLN A 32 2.61 8.76 7.64
CA GLN A 32 3.03 7.43 7.19
C GLN A 32 3.98 6.74 8.19
N ALA A 33 4.54 7.48 9.15
CA ALA A 33 5.52 6.97 10.11
C ALA A 33 5.05 5.72 10.89
N PRO A 34 3.80 5.61 11.36
CA PRO A 34 3.32 4.41 12.06
C PRO A 34 3.36 3.15 11.18
N VAL A 35 2.98 3.29 9.90
CA VAL A 35 2.98 2.18 8.93
C VAL A 35 4.41 1.66 8.71
N TRP A 36 5.36 2.57 8.53
CA TRP A 36 6.77 2.22 8.36
C TRP A 36 7.36 1.55 9.61
N ALA A 37 7.03 2.05 10.80
CA ALA A 37 7.47 1.44 12.06
C ALA A 37 6.91 0.02 12.25
N ALA A 38 5.65 -0.21 11.88
CA ALA A 38 5.04 -1.53 11.92
C ALA A 38 5.72 -2.50 10.95
N LEU A 39 5.97 -2.08 9.70
CA LEU A 39 6.71 -2.89 8.73
C LEU A 39 8.12 -3.23 9.20
N GLN A 40 8.84 -2.27 9.81
CA GLN A 40 10.17 -2.52 10.39
C GLN A 40 10.10 -3.55 11.53
N THR A 41 9.05 -3.50 12.34
CA THR A 41 8.84 -4.47 13.42
C THR A 41 8.58 -5.87 12.86
N ILE A 42 7.70 -5.99 11.87
CA ILE A 42 7.39 -7.26 11.19
C ILE A 42 8.65 -7.83 10.54
N GLU A 43 9.40 -7.01 9.81
CA GLU A 43 10.64 -7.42 9.15
C GLU A 43 11.66 -7.92 10.18
N ALA A 44 11.87 -7.19 11.28
CA ALA A 44 12.79 -7.61 12.33
C ALA A 44 12.37 -8.94 13.00
N GLN A 45 11.07 -9.15 13.20
CA GLN A 45 10.54 -10.39 13.79
C GLN A 45 10.77 -11.61 12.88
N HIS A 46 10.63 -11.43 11.57
CA HIS A 46 10.67 -12.53 10.60
C HIS A 46 11.98 -12.65 9.81
N ARG A 47 12.95 -11.76 10.03
CA ARG A 47 14.25 -11.79 9.32
C ARG A 47 14.97 -13.13 9.46
N GLY A 48 14.85 -13.78 10.62
CA GLY A 48 15.50 -15.06 10.92
C GLY A 48 14.71 -16.29 10.48
N ASP A 49 13.47 -16.13 10.01
CA ASP A 49 12.59 -17.25 9.71
C ASP A 49 12.95 -17.86 8.36
N THR A 50 13.51 -19.07 8.36
CA THR A 50 13.92 -19.75 7.12
C THR A 50 12.80 -20.59 6.48
N ALA A 51 11.71 -20.82 7.21
CA ALA A 51 10.64 -21.76 6.86
C ALA A 51 9.25 -21.11 6.67
N LEU A 52 9.18 -19.80 6.41
CA LEU A 52 7.90 -19.15 6.11
C LEU A 52 7.32 -19.69 4.79
N HIS A 53 6.07 -20.14 4.88
CA HIS A 53 5.27 -20.50 3.73
C HIS A 53 4.76 -19.20 3.10
N VAL A 54 5.34 -18.85 1.96
CA VAL A 54 4.98 -17.63 1.21
C VAL A 54 3.94 -17.95 0.13
N PRO A 55 3.01 -17.03 -0.19
CA PRO A 55 2.79 -15.75 0.48
C PRO A 55 2.24 -15.91 1.91
N VAL A 56 2.79 -15.16 2.86
CA VAL A 56 2.25 -15.11 4.24
C VAL A 56 1.33 -13.90 4.36
N LEU A 57 0.11 -14.10 4.86
CA LEU A 57 -0.84 -13.02 5.11
C LEU A 57 -0.94 -12.77 6.61
N LEU A 58 -0.58 -11.56 7.03
CA LEU A 58 -0.72 -11.07 8.40
C LEU A 58 -1.92 -10.11 8.43
N THR A 59 -3.00 -10.51 9.09
CA THR A 59 -4.22 -9.69 9.16
C THR A 59 -4.12 -8.67 10.28
N ASN A 60 -4.59 -7.44 10.06
CA ASN A 60 -4.59 -6.36 11.06
C ASN A 60 -3.19 -6.10 11.67
N ALA A 61 -2.13 -6.25 10.88
CA ALA A 61 -0.75 -6.22 11.32
C ALA A 61 -0.20 -4.81 11.57
N VAL A 62 -0.77 -3.79 10.90
CA VAL A 62 -0.42 -2.38 11.14
C VAL A 62 -1.56 -1.73 11.91
N ASP A 63 -1.26 -1.25 13.12
CA ASP A 63 -2.18 -0.55 14.03
C ASP A 63 -3.54 -1.25 14.24
N GLY A 64 -3.61 -2.58 14.05
CA GLY A 64 -4.83 -3.36 14.16
C GLY A 64 -5.83 -3.16 13.01
N LYS A 65 -5.40 -2.62 11.87
CA LYS A 65 -6.28 -2.19 10.76
C LYS A 65 -5.87 -2.75 9.42
N ASP A 66 -4.58 -2.75 9.12
CA ASP A 66 -4.10 -3.05 7.77
C ASP A 66 -3.46 -4.43 7.68
N ASP A 67 -3.79 -5.12 6.60
CA ASP A 67 -3.24 -6.43 6.30
C ASP A 67 -1.90 -6.28 5.58
N VAL A 68 -0.97 -7.17 5.89
CA VAL A 68 0.37 -7.20 5.28
C VAL A 68 0.60 -8.56 4.65
N VAL A 69 1.14 -8.58 3.44
CA VAL A 69 1.65 -9.79 2.81
C VAL A 69 3.17 -9.83 2.88
N GLY A 70 3.72 -10.97 3.31
CA GLY A 70 5.12 -11.29 3.16
C GLY A 70 5.34 -12.15 1.92
N LEU A 71 6.19 -11.69 1.02
CA LEU A 71 6.60 -12.40 -0.18
C LEU A 71 8.10 -12.69 -0.11
N ARG A 72 8.54 -13.78 -0.76
CA ARG A 72 9.96 -14.09 -0.82
C ARG A 72 10.68 -13.08 -1.73
N SER A 73 11.79 -12.55 -1.24
CA SER A 73 12.68 -11.71 -2.03
C SER A 73 13.88 -12.53 -2.55
N ASP A 74 14.67 -11.91 -3.41
CA ASP A 74 15.97 -12.38 -3.88
C ASP A 74 17.15 -11.96 -2.96
N SER A 75 16.90 -11.14 -1.94
CA SER A 75 17.93 -10.62 -1.04
C SER A 75 18.25 -11.61 0.08
N ALA A 76 19.54 -11.99 0.19
CA ALA A 76 20.02 -12.80 1.31
C ALA A 76 19.94 -12.07 2.66
N ARG A 77 20.00 -10.74 2.66
CA ARG A 77 19.92 -9.91 3.88
C ARG A 77 18.48 -9.71 4.34
N PHE A 78 17.55 -9.62 3.39
CA PHE A 78 16.15 -9.36 3.62
C PHE A 78 15.32 -10.43 2.90
N PRO A 79 15.22 -11.66 3.43
CA PRO A 79 14.66 -12.80 2.71
C PRO A 79 13.18 -12.65 2.31
N TYR A 80 12.50 -11.67 2.90
CA TYR A 80 11.11 -11.34 2.62
C TYR A 80 10.96 -9.85 2.32
N VAL A 81 10.02 -9.54 1.43
CA VAL A 81 9.43 -8.22 1.29
C VAL A 81 8.06 -8.21 1.94
N TRP A 82 7.78 -7.17 2.73
CA TRP A 82 6.53 -6.98 3.45
C TRP A 82 5.77 -5.84 2.80
N ILE A 83 4.56 -6.12 2.32
CA ILE A 83 3.75 -5.18 1.56
C ILE A 83 2.39 -5.00 2.24
N VAL A 84 2.01 -3.75 2.53
CA VAL A 84 0.66 -3.45 3.04
C VAL A 84 -0.34 -3.64 1.91
N LEU A 85 -1.43 -4.35 2.18
CA LEU A 85 -2.46 -4.68 1.20
C LEU A 85 -3.59 -3.68 1.17
N THR A 86 -4.05 -3.18 2.32
CA THR A 86 -5.31 -2.44 2.47
C THR A 86 -5.20 -0.93 2.21
N GLU A 87 -3.98 -0.40 2.23
CA GLU A 87 -3.64 1.02 2.01
C GLU A 87 -2.41 1.15 1.10
N ASN A 88 -2.32 2.26 0.36
CA ASN A 88 -1.17 2.64 -0.46
C ASN A 88 -0.45 3.89 0.11
N ALA A 89 0.79 4.11 -0.30
CA ALA A 89 1.62 5.22 0.18
C ALA A 89 1.35 6.55 -0.57
N GLY A 90 0.17 6.68 -1.20
CA GLY A 90 -0.21 7.83 -2.00
C GLY A 90 0.72 8.01 -3.21
N ALA A 91 1.35 9.18 -3.31
CA ALA A 91 2.29 9.49 -4.39
C ALA A 91 3.52 8.58 -4.42
N ASN A 92 3.84 7.92 -3.29
CA ASN A 92 4.98 7.01 -3.16
C ASN A 92 4.65 5.57 -3.60
N GLY A 93 3.45 5.32 -4.13
CA GLY A 93 3.05 4.00 -4.61
C GLY A 93 2.59 3.09 -3.48
N ILE A 94 3.35 2.04 -3.18
CA ILE A 94 2.98 1.03 -2.17
C ILE A 94 3.89 1.11 -0.94
N TYR A 95 3.35 0.75 0.22
CA TYR A 95 4.19 0.47 1.39
C TYR A 95 4.83 -0.90 1.21
N ALA A 96 6.15 -0.92 1.00
CA ALA A 96 6.94 -2.14 0.84
C ALA A 96 8.25 -2.03 1.63
N LEU A 97 8.62 -3.08 2.38
CA LEU A 97 9.88 -3.15 3.11
C LEU A 97 10.58 -4.50 2.90
N PRO A 98 11.82 -4.53 2.37
CA PRO A 98 12.58 -3.40 1.85
C PRO A 98 11.88 -2.76 0.64
N HIS A 99 12.06 -1.44 0.46
CA HIS A 99 11.38 -0.68 -0.60
C HIS A 99 11.86 -1.07 -2.01
N ASP A 100 13.13 -1.44 -2.13
CA ASP A 100 13.83 -1.76 -3.37
C ASP A 100 14.02 -3.28 -3.60
N ALA A 101 13.43 -4.11 -2.73
CA ALA A 101 13.51 -5.55 -2.88
C ALA A 101 12.71 -6.02 -4.10
N THR A 102 13.29 -6.93 -4.88
CA THR A 102 12.52 -7.60 -5.93
C THR A 102 11.74 -8.76 -5.32
N PHE A 103 10.55 -9.01 -5.87
CA PHE A 103 9.71 -10.11 -5.44
C PHE A 103 8.95 -10.69 -6.61
N SER A 104 8.48 -11.92 -6.44
CA SER A 104 7.57 -12.56 -7.38
C SER A 104 6.63 -13.50 -6.65
N LEU A 105 5.43 -13.64 -7.20
CA LEU A 105 4.38 -14.52 -6.69
C LEU A 105 3.60 -15.13 -7.86
N ALA A 106 2.82 -16.18 -7.62
CA ALA A 106 1.97 -16.71 -8.68
C ALA A 106 0.79 -15.76 -8.92
N CYS A 107 0.33 -15.62 -10.17
CA CYS A 107 -0.87 -14.81 -10.44
C CYS A 107 -2.14 -15.40 -9.78
N SER A 108 -2.14 -16.70 -9.45
CA SER A 108 -3.15 -17.33 -8.60
C SER A 108 -3.15 -16.78 -7.18
N ASP A 109 -1.98 -16.46 -6.63
CA ASP A 109 -1.84 -15.92 -5.28
C ASP A 109 -2.43 -14.53 -5.20
N VAL A 110 -2.21 -13.69 -6.22
CA VAL A 110 -2.84 -12.37 -6.32
C VAL A 110 -4.36 -12.49 -6.25
N ARG A 111 -4.95 -13.38 -7.05
CA ARG A 111 -6.40 -13.63 -7.03
C ARG A 111 -6.87 -14.16 -5.67
N SER A 112 -6.09 -15.04 -5.03
CA SER A 112 -6.39 -15.56 -3.71
C SER A 112 -6.38 -14.45 -2.65
N LEU A 113 -5.39 -13.56 -2.67
CA LEU A 113 -5.32 -12.40 -1.78
C LEU A 113 -6.55 -11.50 -1.96
N GLN A 114 -6.91 -11.17 -3.20
CA GLN A 114 -8.10 -10.36 -3.52
C GLN A 114 -9.42 -11.01 -3.05
N SER A 115 -9.50 -12.34 -2.99
CA SER A 115 -10.69 -13.04 -2.47
C SER A 115 -10.76 -13.11 -0.95
N ARG A 116 -9.62 -12.96 -0.26
CA ARG A 116 -9.49 -13.19 1.19
C ARG A 116 -9.46 -11.91 1.99
N THR A 117 -9.00 -10.81 1.39
CA THR A 117 -8.91 -9.50 2.04
C THR A 117 -9.14 -8.37 1.05
N LYS A 118 -9.38 -7.18 1.60
CA LYS A 118 -9.42 -5.94 0.82
C LYS A 118 -8.00 -5.59 0.39
N VAL A 119 -7.75 -5.59 -0.91
CA VAL A 119 -6.48 -5.12 -1.48
C VAL A 119 -6.71 -3.80 -2.20
N ASP A 120 -5.91 -2.79 -1.87
CA ASP A 120 -5.92 -1.50 -2.51
C ASP A 120 -5.61 -1.63 -4.01
N PRO A 121 -6.32 -0.94 -4.92
CA PRO A 121 -6.12 -1.07 -6.36
C PRO A 121 -4.69 -0.78 -6.84
N VAL A 122 -3.97 0.13 -6.19
CA VAL A 122 -2.56 0.44 -6.51
C VAL A 122 -1.69 -0.76 -6.14
N VAL A 123 -1.95 -1.38 -4.99
CA VAL A 123 -1.25 -2.59 -4.54
C VAL A 123 -1.56 -3.77 -5.45
N VAL A 124 -2.83 -3.97 -5.86
CA VAL A 124 -3.20 -5.00 -6.85
C VAL A 124 -2.39 -4.83 -8.13
N SER A 125 -2.33 -3.61 -8.65
CA SER A 125 -1.59 -3.31 -9.88
C SER A 125 -0.09 -3.62 -9.73
N ALA A 126 0.51 -3.27 -8.59
CA ALA A 126 1.90 -3.59 -8.30
C ALA A 126 2.15 -5.10 -8.20
N LEU A 127 1.27 -5.85 -7.52
CA LEU A 127 1.36 -7.31 -7.40
C LEU A 127 1.18 -8.01 -8.75
N GLN A 128 0.23 -7.57 -9.58
CA GLN A 128 0.00 -8.11 -10.91
C GLN A 128 1.18 -7.85 -11.87
N ALA A 129 1.88 -6.73 -11.72
CA ALA A 129 3.09 -6.45 -12.50
C ALA A 129 4.24 -7.42 -12.17
N HIS A 130 4.26 -8.00 -10.97
CA HIS A 130 5.31 -8.91 -10.48
C HIS A 130 4.89 -10.38 -10.43
N CYS A 131 3.65 -10.70 -10.84
CA CYS A 131 3.17 -12.07 -10.81
C CYS A 131 3.65 -12.89 -12.02
N ARG A 132 3.84 -14.20 -11.81
CA ARG A 132 4.23 -15.17 -12.84
C ARG A 132 3.11 -16.20 -13.03
N GLY A 133 2.89 -16.64 -14.26
CA GLY A 133 1.84 -17.60 -14.63
C GLY A 133 0.71 -16.99 -15.48
N SER A 134 -0.21 -17.82 -15.98
CA SER A 134 -1.24 -17.39 -16.94
C SER A 134 -2.19 -16.37 -16.32
N ARG A 135 -2.16 -15.16 -16.90
CA ARG A 135 -3.16 -14.10 -16.72
C ARG A 135 -4.54 -14.60 -17.07
#